data_AF-A0A1S7TIX8-F1
#
_entry.id   AF-A0A1S7TIX8-F1
#
_cell.length_a   1.000
_cell.length_b   1.000
_cell.length_c   1.000
_cell.angle_alpha   90.00
_cell.angle_beta   90.00
_cell.angle_gamma   90.00
#
_symmetry.space_group_name_H-M   'P 1'
#
loop_
_entity.id
_entity.type
_entity.pdbx_description
1 polymer ?
#
loop_
_entity_poly.entity_id
_entity_poly.type
_entity_poly.pdbx_seq_one_letter_code
_entity_poly.pdbx_strand_id
1 'polypeptide(L)'
;MTDIMTGFQNQVWRIQKMDGYTVVSEEFLPWSKASEEDILRLLEDRAKKELTPREIRDAPQLFQAKDMTGNGKRLIYTAGENPHHVASLWRLDELDAGTSV
;
A
#
# COMPACT_ATOMS: atom_id res chain seq x y z
N MET A 1 -0.72 32.25 0.19
CA MET A 1 -0.46 31.13 1.11
C MET A 1 -1.24 29.95 0.57
N THR A 2 -0.61 29.15 -0.28
CA THR A 2 -1.27 28.01 -0.92
C THR A 2 -1.34 26.89 0.10
N ASP A 3 -2.52 26.85 0.70
CA ASP A 3 -3.08 25.93 1.66
C ASP A 3 -2.46 24.51 1.64
N ILE A 4 -1.47 24.31 2.52
CA ILE A 4 -0.82 23.01 2.75
C ILE A 4 -1.87 21.95 3.15
N MET A 5 -3.00 22.36 3.74
CA MET A 5 -4.09 21.47 4.13
C MET A 5 -4.86 20.89 2.93
N THR A 6 -4.96 21.61 1.81
CA THR A 6 -5.59 21.11 0.58
C THR A 6 -4.79 19.93 -0.01
N GLY A 7 -3.47 19.91 0.17
CA GLY A 7 -2.60 18.83 -0.28
C GLY A 7 -2.80 17.50 0.47
N PHE A 8 -3.29 17.55 1.71
CA PHE A 8 -3.60 16.35 2.51
C PHE A 8 -5.00 15.79 2.22
N GLN A 9 -5.99 16.65 1.89
CA GLN A 9 -7.35 16.21 1.58
C GLN A 9 -7.45 15.38 0.30
N ASN A 10 -6.50 15.56 -0.62
CA ASN A 10 -6.46 14.86 -1.90
C ASN A 10 -5.54 13.63 -1.87
N GLN A 11 -5.17 13.10 -0.70
CA GLN A 11 -4.32 11.92 -0.61
C GLN A 11 -5.15 10.63 -0.74
N VAL A 12 -4.64 9.69 -1.53
CA VAL A 12 -5.23 8.37 -1.75
C VAL A 12 -4.16 7.29 -1.66
N TRP A 13 -4.49 6.22 -0.94
CA TRP A 13 -3.74 4.99 -0.94
C TRP A 13 -3.99 4.24 -2.22
N ARG A 14 -2.92 3.94 -2.94
CA ARG A 14 -2.91 2.98 -4.04
C ARG A 14 -2.41 1.65 -3.49
N ILE A 15 -3.27 0.66 -3.47
CA ILE A 15 -3.01 -0.68 -2.94
C ILE A 15 -2.99 -1.65 -4.11
N GLN A 16 -1.87 -2.32 -4.30
CA GLN A 16 -1.64 -3.24 -5.42
C GLN A 16 -1.35 -4.64 -4.87
N LYS A 17 -1.97 -5.66 -5.46
CA LYS A 17 -1.57 -7.06 -5.32
C LYS A 17 -0.63 -7.38 -6.47
N MET A 18 0.58 -7.81 -6.16
CA MET A 18 1.59 -8.20 -7.14
C MET A 18 1.85 -9.71 -7.06
N ASP A 19 1.90 -10.37 -8.22
CA ASP A 19 2.38 -11.74 -8.39
C ASP A 19 3.66 -11.67 -9.22
N GLY A 20 4.80 -11.86 -8.56
CA GLY A 20 6.10 -11.48 -9.12
C GLY A 20 6.13 -10.00 -9.54
N TYR A 21 6.33 -9.74 -10.84
CA TYR A 21 6.36 -8.39 -11.42
C TYR A 21 5.01 -7.92 -11.98
N THR A 22 3.96 -8.75 -11.88
CA THR A 22 2.66 -8.47 -12.49
C THR A 22 1.70 -7.91 -11.45
N VAL A 23 1.04 -6.79 -11.76
CA VAL A 23 -0.07 -6.28 -10.93
C VAL A 23 -1.31 -7.12 -11.21
N VAL A 24 -1.73 -7.92 -10.23
CA VAL A 24 -2.92 -8.77 -10.29
C VAL A 24 -4.18 -7.98 -9.98
N SER A 25 -4.09 -7.02 -9.06
CA SER A 25 -5.23 -6.18 -8.69
C SER A 25 -4.74 -4.84 -8.15
N GLU A 26 -5.55 -3.82 -8.34
CA GLU A 26 -5.28 -2.46 -7.88
C GLU A 26 -6.55 -1.86 -7.28
N GLU A 27 -6.40 -1.19 -6.16
CA GLU A 27 -7.47 -0.53 -5.43
C GLU A 27 -7.00 0.84 -4.94
N PHE A 28 -7.91 1.81 -4.94
CA PHE A 28 -7.65 3.15 -4.42
C PHE A 28 -8.55 3.43 -3.21
N LEU A 29 -7.94 3.77 -2.08
CA LEU A 29 -8.64 4.16 -0.86
C LEU A 29 -8.28 5.60 -0.50
N PRO A 30 -9.23 6.52 -0.33
CA PRO A 30 -8.91 7.87 0.13
C PRO A 30 -8.34 7.82 1.54
N TRP A 31 -7.34 8.66 1.82
CA TRP A 31 -6.71 8.76 3.15
C TRP A 31 -7.74 9.03 4.25
N SER A 32 -8.80 9.80 3.95
CA SER A 32 -9.90 10.06 4.88
C SER A 32 -10.67 8.80 5.33
N LYS A 33 -10.55 7.68 4.60
CA LYS A 33 -11.21 6.41 4.94
C LYS A 33 -10.29 5.36 5.56
N ALA A 34 -8.98 5.50 5.39
CA ALA A 34 -8.01 4.53 5.90
C ALA A 34 -6.72 5.26 6.30
N SER A 35 -6.41 5.20 7.60
CA SER A 35 -5.16 5.73 8.15
C SER A 35 -4.00 4.80 7.77
N GLU A 36 -2.77 5.26 7.99
CA GLU A 36 -1.57 4.43 7.81
C GLU A 36 -1.65 3.09 8.59
N GLU A 37 -2.08 3.13 9.85
CA GLU A 37 -2.26 1.92 10.66
C GLU A 37 -3.32 0.97 10.08
N ASP A 38 -4.39 1.50 9.50
CA ASP A 38 -5.43 0.70 8.85
C ASP A 38 -4.88 0.02 7.59
N ILE A 39 -4.05 0.73 6.82
CA ILE A 39 -3.40 0.20 5.62
C ILE A 39 -2.35 -0.86 5.97
N LEU A 40 -1.54 -0.63 6.99
CA LEU A 40 -0.59 -1.62 7.49
C LEU A 40 -1.32 -2.91 7.86
N ARG A 41 -2.38 -2.82 8.68
CA ARG A 41 -3.20 -3.97 9.06
C ARG A 41 -3.87 -4.64 7.87
N LEU A 42 -4.35 -3.87 6.90
CA LEU A 42 -4.96 -4.39 5.68
C LEU A 42 -3.95 -5.19 4.85
N LEU A 43 -2.73 -4.68 4.69
CA LEU A 43 -1.65 -5.37 4.00
C LEU A 43 -1.27 -6.67 4.73
N GLU A 44 -1.12 -6.63 6.05
CA GLU A 44 -0.81 -7.81 6.86
C GLU A 44 -1.92 -8.86 6.80
N ASP A 45 -3.19 -8.46 6.87
CA ASP A 45 -4.34 -9.36 6.78
C ASP A 45 -4.42 -10.03 5.39
N ARG A 46 -4.18 -9.25 4.32
CA ARG A 46 -4.14 -9.78 2.96
C ARG A 46 -2.98 -10.75 2.78
N ALA A 47 -1.79 -10.40 3.24
CA ALA A 47 -0.63 -11.30 3.16
C ALA A 47 -0.83 -12.58 4.00
N LYS A 48 -1.43 -12.50 5.20
CA LYS A 48 -1.77 -13.68 6.02
C LYS A 48 -2.71 -14.65 5.32
N LYS A 49 -3.67 -14.16 4.52
CA LYS A 49 -4.62 -15.02 3.79
C LYS A 49 -3.96 -15.89 2.73
N GLU A 50 -2.78 -15.50 2.26
CA GLU A 50 -2.01 -16.22 1.24
C GLU A 50 -1.01 -17.21 1.90
N LEU A 51 -0.84 -17.16 3.23
CA LEU A 51 0.08 -18.02 3.97
C LEU A 51 -0.64 -19.19 4.65
N THR A 52 0.08 -20.29 4.82
CA THR A 52 -0.42 -21.40 5.63
C THR A 52 -0.35 -21.07 7.13
N PRO A 53 -1.18 -21.71 7.98
CA PRO A 53 -1.10 -21.52 9.43
C PRO A 53 0.28 -21.78 10.05
N ARG A 54 1.07 -22.66 9.41
CA ARG A 54 2.44 -22.96 9.80
C ARG A 54 3.36 -21.76 9.51
N GLU A 55 3.28 -21.19 8.32
CA GLU A 55 4.06 -20.01 7.94
C GLU A 55 3.70 -18.78 8.79
N ILE A 56 2.42 -18.59 9.11
CA ILE A 56 1.98 -17.50 10.00
C ILE A 56 2.65 -17.60 11.38
N ARG A 57 2.83 -18.82 11.90
CA ARG A 57 3.45 -19.05 13.21
C ARG A 57 4.98 -19.01 13.15
N ASP A 58 5.56 -19.68 12.17
CA ASP A 58 7.00 -19.93 12.09
C ASP A 58 7.76 -18.79 11.37
N ALA A 59 7.06 -17.95 10.59
CA ALA A 59 7.67 -16.89 9.79
C ALA A 59 6.80 -15.62 9.73
N PRO A 60 6.61 -14.90 10.86
CA PRO A 60 5.80 -13.68 10.91
C PRO A 60 6.27 -12.57 9.96
N GLN A 61 7.57 -12.57 9.62
CA GLN A 61 8.17 -11.65 8.66
C GLN A 61 7.62 -11.76 7.23
N LEU A 62 6.91 -12.85 6.90
CA LEU A 62 6.29 -13.06 5.59
C LEU A 62 5.07 -12.17 5.39
N PHE A 63 4.28 -11.93 6.43
CA PHE A 63 3.09 -11.10 6.33
C PHE A 63 3.26 -9.71 6.93
N GLN A 64 4.28 -9.49 7.77
CA GLN A 64 4.46 -8.21 8.45
C GLN A 64 4.72 -7.09 7.43
N ALA A 65 3.97 -6.00 7.58
CA ALA A 65 4.12 -4.85 6.70
C ALA A 65 5.44 -4.13 6.99
N LYS A 66 6.21 -3.88 5.93
CA LYS A 66 7.51 -3.21 5.96
C LYS A 66 7.38 -1.83 5.38
N ASP A 67 7.92 -0.85 6.10
CA ASP A 67 8.07 0.51 5.59
C ASP A 67 9.23 0.57 4.59
N MET A 68 8.89 0.98 3.37
CA MET A 68 9.78 1.15 2.22
C MET A 68 9.91 2.63 1.82
N THR A 69 9.43 3.55 2.64
CA THR A 69 9.48 5.01 2.45
C THR A 69 10.91 5.50 2.22
N GLY A 70 11.94 4.79 2.68
CA GLY A 70 13.35 5.16 2.48
C GLY A 70 13.80 5.31 1.01
N ASN A 71 13.05 4.79 0.02
CA ASN A 71 13.43 4.84 -1.39
C ASN A 71 12.80 5.99 -2.19
N GLY A 72 12.00 6.85 -1.58
CA GLY A 72 11.40 8.01 -2.24
C GLY A 72 10.70 8.93 -1.24
N LYS A 73 10.38 10.16 -1.60
CA LYS A 73 9.63 11.07 -0.70
C LYS A 73 8.15 10.65 -0.51
N ARG A 74 7.85 9.36 -0.59
CA ARG A 74 6.51 8.79 -0.65
C ARG A 74 6.38 7.65 0.35
N LEU A 75 5.28 7.66 1.09
CA LEU A 75 4.95 6.56 1.99
C LEU A 75 4.65 5.31 1.17
N ILE A 76 5.46 4.27 1.36
CA ILE A 76 5.33 2.99 0.66
C ILE A 76 5.45 1.88 1.69
N TYR A 77 4.45 1.00 1.73
CA TYR A 77 4.41 -0.16 2.59
C TYR A 77 4.28 -1.41 1.74
N THR A 78 4.93 -2.48 2.15
CA THR A 78 4.86 -3.78 1.47
C THR A 78 4.69 -4.92 2.46
N ALA A 79 3.89 -5.92 2.13
CA ALA A 79 3.68 -7.14 2.91
C ALA A 79 3.57 -8.35 1.98
N GLY A 80 4.02 -9.53 2.41
CA GLY A 80 4.08 -10.71 1.52
C GLY A 80 5.41 -10.78 0.75
N GLU A 81 5.75 -11.98 0.29
CA GLU A 81 6.87 -12.21 -0.65
C GLU A 81 6.36 -12.60 -2.04
N ASN A 82 5.40 -13.53 -2.13
CA ASN A 82 4.77 -13.91 -3.39
C ASN A 82 3.43 -14.64 -3.16
N PRO A 83 2.26 -14.03 -3.44
CA PRO A 83 2.08 -12.65 -3.89
C PRO A 83 2.44 -11.64 -2.79
N HIS A 84 2.94 -10.47 -3.19
CA HIS A 84 3.18 -9.36 -2.26
C HIS A 84 2.21 -8.21 -2.53
N HIS A 85 1.81 -7.54 -1.47
CA HIS A 85 0.90 -6.42 -1.47
C HIS A 85 1.66 -5.14 -1.17
N VAL A 86 1.49 -4.14 -2.03
CA VAL A 86 2.14 -2.84 -1.90
C VAL A 86 1.07 -1.78 -1.70
N ALA A 87 1.16 -1.00 -0.64
CA ALA A 87 0.38 0.23 -0.49
C ALA A 87 1.31 1.42 -0.65
N SER A 88 0.90 2.40 -1.43
CA SER A 88 1.64 3.64 -1.61
C SER A 88 0.71 4.83 -1.50
N LEU A 89 1.14 5.89 -0.84
CA LEU A 89 0.33 7.11 -0.69
C LEU A 89 0.61 8.06 -1.84
N TRP A 90 -0.43 8.43 -2.57
CA TRP A 90 -0.36 9.36 -3.69
C TRP A 90 -1.25 10.56 -3.42
N ARG A 91 -0.92 11.69 -4.03
CA ARG A 91 -1.92 12.74 -4.21
C ARG A 91 -2.74 12.43 -5.47
N LEU A 92 -4.02 12.76 -5.41
CA LEU A 92 -4.97 12.52 -6.50
C LEU A 92 -4.52 13.22 -7.79
N ASP A 93 -3.92 14.41 -7.68
CA ASP A 93 -3.37 15.15 -8.83
C ASP A 93 -2.17 14.43 -9.48
N GLU A 94 -1.38 13.67 -8.71
CA GLU A 94 -0.26 12.88 -9.24
C GLU A 94 -0.73 11.64 -10.00
N LEU A 95 -1.92 11.13 -9.71
CA LEU A 95 -2.52 9.99 -10.42
C LEU A 95 -3.20 10.44 -11.73
N ASP A 96 -3.85 11.60 -11.73
CA ASP A 96 -4.54 12.14 -12.91
C ASP A 96 -3.56 12.53 -14.01
N ALA A 97 -2.42 13.13 -13.65
CA ALA A 97 -1.35 13.49 -14.57
C ALA A 97 -0.65 12.29 -15.25
N GLY A 98 -0.91 11.06 -14.79
CA GLY A 98 -0.38 9.82 -15.36
C GLY A 98 -1.32 9.13 -16.36
N THR A 99 -2.55 9.62 -16.53
CA THR A 99 -3.55 9.04 -17.46
C THR A 99 -3.78 9.99 -18.64
N SER A 100 -2.72 10.25 -19.40
CA SER A 100 -2.82 10.84 -20.73
C SER A 100 -2.14 9.89 -21.72
N VAL A 101 -2.89 8.87 -22.15
CA VAL A 101 -2.64 8.10 -23.37
C VAL A 101 -3.94 7.95 -24.14
#